data_AF-A0A8T4S8P8-F1
#
_entry.id   AF-A0A8T4S8P8-F1
#
_cell.length_a   1.000
_cell.length_b   1.000
_cell.length_c   1.000
_cell.angle_alpha   90.00
_cell.angle_beta   90.00
_cell.angle_gamma   90.00
#
_symmetry.space_group_name_H-M   'P 1'
#
loop_
_entity.id
_entity.type
_entity.pdbx_description
1 polymer ?
#
loop_
_entity_poly.entity_id
_entity_poly.type
_entity_poly.pdbx_seq_one_letter_code
_entity_poly.pdbx_strand_id
1 'polypeptide(L)'
;MLYIHSPKDLNIKTAEVESVQIIRNVKGRLKIPVSKELLLNDFSQYLIDINNIDVIINSSEIVKPAISKINELIISRNSVYELINLGRAVSMLEELYEPMISNINYLKDIESWQNHMLGSLALILSSLPSARTTDEKIKLNNELNFIFKRILRNDQILFNSSGMINEGKFARINDLNKSLNEGFFFHFTVKEHLDKVKYNEIKARIPDSELNKVNDIAKDIIEIKKGVDRAYDYNMKMVQLIVNIYSYLKVLVS
;
A
#
# COMPACT_ATOMS: atom_id res chain seq x y z
N MET A 1 -4.12 -10.19 -9.57
CA MET A 1 -3.71 -8.83 -9.20
C MET A 1 -4.13 -7.93 -10.36
N LEU A 2 -5.22 -7.16 -10.20
CA LEU A 2 -5.71 -6.31 -11.29
C LEU A 2 -4.89 -5.01 -11.29
N TYR A 3 -3.91 -4.97 -12.18
CA TYR A 3 -3.11 -3.78 -12.49
C TYR A 3 -3.97 -2.80 -13.28
N ILE A 4 -4.40 -1.70 -12.66
CA ILE A 4 -5.08 -0.60 -13.35
C ILE A 4 -4.02 0.46 -13.69
N HIS A 5 -3.43 0.35 -14.88
CA HIS A 5 -2.52 1.34 -15.46
C HIS A 5 -3.33 2.51 -16.02
N SER A 6 -3.78 3.44 -15.17
CA SER A 6 -4.46 4.68 -15.56
C SER A 6 -5.96 4.54 -15.94
N PRO A 7 -6.83 5.49 -15.51
CA PRO A 7 -8.27 5.51 -15.83
C PRO A 7 -8.65 5.52 -17.31
N LYS A 8 -7.69 5.82 -18.21
CA LYS A 8 -7.87 5.82 -19.67
C LYS A 8 -7.95 4.40 -20.26
N ASP A 9 -7.46 3.40 -19.53
CA ASP A 9 -7.45 2.00 -19.97
C ASP A 9 -8.74 1.25 -19.59
N LEU A 10 -9.64 1.89 -18.82
CA LEU A 10 -11.03 1.48 -18.63
C LEU A 10 -11.85 1.83 -19.89
N ASN A 11 -11.61 1.15 -21.01
CA ASN A 11 -12.61 1.16 -22.07
C ASN A 11 -13.83 0.33 -21.61
N ILE A 12 -15.04 0.75 -22.01
CA ILE A 12 -16.30 0.12 -21.58
C ILE A 12 -16.31 -1.39 -21.81
N LYS A 13 -15.68 -1.88 -22.89
CA LYS A 13 -15.60 -3.30 -23.24
C LYS A 13 -14.65 -4.08 -22.33
N THR A 14 -13.47 -3.57 -21.99
CA THR A 14 -12.52 -4.24 -21.09
C THR A 14 -13.07 -4.26 -19.67
N ALA A 15 -13.63 -3.13 -19.24
CA ALA A 15 -14.36 -3.05 -17.98
C ALA A 15 -15.52 -4.04 -17.96
N GLU A 16 -16.31 -4.18 -19.04
CA GLU A 16 -17.38 -5.18 -19.15
C GLU A 16 -16.88 -6.61 -19.05
N VAL A 17 -15.86 -7.02 -19.81
CA VAL A 17 -15.35 -8.39 -19.86
C VAL A 17 -14.72 -8.82 -18.51
N GLU A 18 -13.93 -7.96 -17.88
CA GLU A 18 -13.26 -8.27 -16.61
C GLU A 18 -14.19 -8.10 -15.39
N SER A 19 -15.18 -7.20 -15.47
CA SER A 19 -16.20 -7.07 -14.43
C SER A 19 -17.27 -8.16 -14.49
N VAL A 20 -17.38 -8.96 -15.57
CA VAL A 20 -18.44 -9.99 -15.70
C VAL A 20 -18.51 -10.88 -14.48
N GLN A 21 -17.37 -11.38 -13.97
CA GLN A 21 -17.39 -12.33 -12.85
C GLN A 21 -17.75 -11.67 -11.52
N ILE A 22 -17.23 -10.46 -11.25
CA ILE A 22 -17.58 -9.68 -10.06
C ILE A 22 -19.07 -9.28 -10.12
N ILE A 23 -19.54 -8.76 -11.24
CA ILE A 23 -20.93 -8.36 -11.49
C ILE A 23 -21.87 -9.56 -11.38
N ARG A 24 -21.53 -10.74 -11.92
CA ARG A 24 -22.33 -11.97 -11.78
C ARG A 24 -22.45 -12.39 -10.32
N ASN A 25 -21.35 -12.35 -9.57
CA ASN A 25 -21.34 -12.68 -8.14
C ASN A 25 -22.16 -11.68 -7.31
N VAL A 26 -22.12 -10.39 -7.68
CA VAL A 26 -22.97 -9.36 -7.06
C VAL A 26 -24.43 -9.62 -7.41
N LYS A 27 -24.79 -9.78 -8.69
CA LYS A 27 -26.17 -10.08 -9.14
C LYS A 27 -26.78 -11.29 -8.45
N GLY A 28 -26.00 -12.36 -8.23
CA GLY A 28 -26.49 -13.57 -7.58
C GLY A 28 -26.78 -13.44 -6.08
N ARG A 29 -26.18 -12.45 -5.40
CA ARG A 29 -26.27 -12.26 -3.94
C ARG A 29 -27.05 -11.02 -3.52
N LEU A 30 -27.13 -10.03 -4.40
CA LEU A 30 -27.76 -8.74 -4.15
C LEU A 30 -29.27 -8.92 -3.92
N LYS A 31 -29.75 -8.44 -2.77
CA LYS A 31 -31.17 -8.34 -2.44
C LYS A 31 -31.50 -6.88 -2.16
N ILE A 32 -32.69 -6.45 -2.60
CA ILE A 32 -33.21 -5.10 -2.35
C ILE A 32 -34.30 -5.21 -1.26
N PRO A 33 -34.30 -4.36 -0.23
CA PRO A 33 -33.31 -3.31 0.05
C PRO A 33 -31.93 -3.89 0.42
N VAL A 34 -30.88 -3.17 0.06
CA VAL A 34 -29.49 -3.51 0.40
C VAL A 34 -29.30 -3.22 1.89
N SER A 35 -29.01 -4.26 2.68
CA SER A 35 -28.80 -4.11 4.12
C SER A 35 -27.33 -3.84 4.47
N LYS A 36 -27.09 -3.22 5.63
CA LYS A 36 -25.73 -3.00 6.15
C LYS A 36 -25.02 -4.34 6.40
N GLU A 37 -25.73 -5.36 6.85
CA GLU A 37 -25.19 -6.70 7.13
C GLU A 37 -24.68 -7.37 5.85
N LEU A 38 -25.40 -7.21 4.73
CA LEU A 38 -24.94 -7.71 3.43
C LEU A 38 -23.63 -7.03 3.02
N LEU A 39 -23.56 -5.71 3.13
CA LEU A 39 -22.33 -4.97 2.80
C LEU A 39 -21.18 -5.29 3.76
N LEU A 40 -21.47 -5.49 5.04
CA LEU A 40 -20.47 -5.90 6.02
C LEU A 40 -19.88 -7.26 5.65
N ASN A 41 -20.72 -8.22 5.25
CA ASN A 41 -20.24 -9.54 4.82
C ASN A 41 -19.35 -9.43 3.57
N ASP A 42 -19.83 -8.71 2.54
CA ASP A 42 -19.12 -8.59 1.26
C ASP A 42 -17.84 -7.74 1.35
N PHE A 43 -17.81 -6.74 2.23
CA PHE A 43 -16.69 -5.79 2.34
C PHE A 43 -15.78 -6.03 3.54
N SER A 44 -16.09 -7.01 4.41
CA SER A 44 -15.33 -7.35 5.63
C SER A 44 -13.81 -7.45 5.39
N GLN A 45 -13.39 -8.11 4.31
CA GLN A 45 -11.99 -8.28 3.94
C GLN A 45 -11.24 -6.97 3.64
N TYR A 46 -11.96 -5.92 3.25
CA TYR A 46 -11.40 -4.60 2.92
C TYR A 46 -11.38 -3.66 4.11
N LEU A 47 -12.07 -3.98 5.21
CA LEU A 47 -12.11 -3.14 6.39
C LEU A 47 -10.73 -3.06 7.07
N ILE A 48 -10.49 -1.91 7.69
CA ILE A 48 -9.25 -1.62 8.39
C ILE A 48 -9.36 -2.13 9.84
N ASP A 49 -8.37 -2.90 10.26
CA ASP A 49 -8.15 -3.36 11.63
C ASP A 49 -7.06 -2.52 12.30
N ILE A 50 -7.37 -2.02 13.50
CA ILE A 50 -6.52 -1.18 14.35
C ILE A 50 -5.16 -1.82 14.61
N ASN A 51 -5.10 -3.14 14.82
CA ASN A 51 -3.86 -3.84 15.16
C ASN A 51 -2.80 -3.72 14.04
N ASN A 52 -3.24 -3.64 12.79
CA ASN A 52 -2.33 -3.47 11.66
C ASN A 52 -1.93 -2.01 11.43
N ILE A 53 -2.68 -1.03 11.97
CA ILE A 53 -2.24 0.37 11.99
C ILE A 53 -1.02 0.51 12.91
N ASP A 54 -1.04 -0.15 14.06
CA ASP A 54 0.07 -0.13 15.03
C ASP A 54 1.36 -0.69 14.43
N VAL A 55 1.28 -1.71 13.56
CA VAL A 55 2.45 -2.21 12.81
C VAL A 55 3.08 -1.10 11.98
N ILE A 56 2.28 -0.31 11.28
CA ILE A 56 2.77 0.78 10.42
C ILE A 56 3.38 1.89 11.29
N ILE A 57 2.74 2.22 12.43
CA ILE A 57 3.26 3.20 13.40
C ILE A 57 4.65 2.78 13.89
N ASN A 58 4.76 1.58 14.46
CA ASN A 58 6.02 1.07 15.01
C ASN A 58 7.13 1.04 13.94
N SER A 59 6.82 0.59 12.73
CA SER A 59 7.78 0.61 11.61
C SER A 59 8.20 2.03 11.21
N SER A 60 7.29 3.01 11.24
CA SER A 60 7.59 4.39 10.85
C SER A 60 8.55 5.09 11.81
N GLU A 61 8.48 4.75 13.10
CA GLU A 61 9.37 5.27 14.15
C GLU A 61 10.82 4.81 13.98
N ILE A 62 11.03 3.66 13.31
CA ILE A 62 12.35 3.04 13.10
C ILE A 62 13.05 3.59 11.85
N VAL A 63 12.32 4.20 10.90
CA VAL A 63 12.89 4.70 9.64
C VAL A 63 14.03 5.70 9.87
N LYS A 64 13.80 6.74 10.69
CA LYS A 64 14.82 7.75 10.99
C LYS A 64 16.02 7.18 11.75
N PRO A 65 15.84 6.38 12.82
CA PRO A 65 16.93 5.66 13.46
C PRO A 65 17.77 4.80 12.50
N ALA A 66 17.15 4.06 11.58
CA ALA A 66 17.86 3.25 10.59
C ALA A 66 18.69 4.10 9.63
N ILE A 67 18.14 5.22 9.17
CA ILE A 67 18.87 6.21 8.35
C ILE A 67 20.09 6.75 9.11
N SER A 68 19.94 7.11 10.39
CA SER A 68 21.05 7.58 11.21
C SER A 68 22.17 6.54 11.32
N LYS A 69 21.83 5.27 11.59
CA LYS A 69 22.81 4.18 11.63
C LYS A 69 23.56 4.00 10.30
N ILE A 70 22.87 4.11 9.17
CA ILE A 70 23.52 4.02 7.85
C ILE A 70 24.44 5.22 7.62
N ASN A 71 24.01 6.42 8.00
CA ASN A 71 24.82 7.64 7.90
C ASN A 71 26.09 7.55 8.76
N GLU A 72 26.04 6.94 9.94
CA GLU A 72 27.23 6.66 10.75
C GLU A 72 28.24 5.77 10.00
N LEU A 73 27.77 4.75 9.27
CA LEU A 73 28.66 3.93 8.42
C LEU A 73 29.29 4.76 7.30
N ILE A 74 28.54 5.65 6.66
CA ILE A 74 29.05 6.56 5.62
C ILE A 74 30.13 7.48 6.21
N ILE A 75 29.87 8.08 7.37
CA ILE A 75 30.78 9.01 8.06
C ILE A 75 32.07 8.31 8.49
N SER A 76 31.98 7.04 8.90
CA SER A 76 33.15 6.25 9.30
C SER A 76 34.21 6.12 8.20
N ARG A 77 33.80 6.26 6.92
CA ARG A 77 34.65 6.08 5.73
C ARG A 77 35.47 4.79 5.75
N ASN A 78 34.94 3.74 6.40
CA ASN A 78 35.58 2.44 6.45
C ASN A 78 35.53 1.80 5.05
N SER A 79 36.69 1.38 4.54
CA SER A 79 36.86 0.79 3.20
C SER A 79 36.16 -0.56 3.03
N VAL A 80 35.73 -1.17 4.13
CA VAL A 80 34.90 -2.39 4.13
C VAL A 80 33.53 -2.14 3.49
N TYR A 81 33.03 -0.91 3.52
CA TYR A 81 31.70 -0.57 3.01
C TYR A 81 31.71 0.01 1.61
N GLU A 82 30.64 -0.29 0.86
CA GLU A 82 30.37 0.32 -0.43
C GLU A 82 29.53 1.59 -0.25
N LEU A 83 30.20 2.75 -0.28
CA LEU A 83 29.57 4.06 0.00
C LEU A 83 28.38 4.36 -0.91
N ILE A 84 28.44 3.97 -2.19
CA ILE A 84 27.35 4.19 -3.14
C ILE A 84 26.10 3.41 -2.70
N ASN A 85 26.27 2.19 -2.22
CA ASN A 85 25.15 1.34 -1.79
C ASN A 85 24.54 1.83 -0.47
N LEU A 86 25.37 2.31 0.47
CA LEU A 86 24.87 2.98 1.67
C LEU A 86 24.04 4.22 1.32
N GLY A 87 24.54 5.08 0.42
CA GLY A 87 23.80 6.28 -0.03
C GLY A 87 22.48 5.95 -0.74
N ARG A 88 22.45 4.87 -1.54
CA ARG A 88 21.21 4.37 -2.15
C ARG A 88 20.20 3.92 -1.10
N ALA A 89 20.63 3.20 -0.06
CA ALA A 89 19.73 2.78 1.00
C ALA A 89 19.17 3.95 1.80
N VAL A 90 19.97 4.99 2.10
CA VAL A 90 19.47 6.23 2.72
C VAL A 90 18.36 6.84 1.87
N SER A 91 18.62 7.07 0.58
CA SER A 91 17.62 7.64 -0.33
C SER A 91 16.35 6.81 -0.42
N MET A 92 16.46 5.47 -0.46
CA MET A 92 15.30 4.58 -0.44
C MET A 92 14.47 4.70 0.84
N LEU A 93 15.11 4.83 2.00
CA LEU A 93 14.42 4.94 3.30
C LEU A 93 13.81 6.34 3.51
N GLU A 94 14.48 7.40 3.08
CA GLU A 94 13.99 8.78 3.18
C GLU A 94 12.65 8.96 2.44
N GLU A 95 12.49 8.31 1.30
CA GLU A 95 11.25 8.33 0.51
C GLU A 95 10.05 7.64 1.20
N LEU A 96 10.27 6.89 2.30
CA LEU A 96 9.21 6.12 2.97
C LEU A 96 8.54 6.89 4.10
N TYR A 97 9.27 7.74 4.82
CA TYR A 97 8.80 8.32 6.09
C TYR A 97 7.49 9.11 5.92
N GLU A 98 7.48 10.15 5.08
CA GLU A 98 6.30 10.99 4.87
C GLU A 98 5.08 10.18 4.34
N PRO A 99 5.24 9.30 3.35
CA PRO A 99 4.16 8.39 2.96
C PRO A 99 3.65 7.49 4.08
N MET A 100 4.51 6.94 4.94
CA MET A 100 4.04 6.11 6.06
C MET A 100 3.16 6.92 7.03
N ILE A 101 3.59 8.13 7.39
CA ILE A 101 2.80 9.03 8.26
C ILE A 101 1.45 9.38 7.60
N SER A 102 1.47 9.72 6.31
CA SER A 102 0.24 10.00 5.55
C SER A 102 -0.71 8.79 5.51
N ASN A 103 -0.19 7.56 5.38
CA ASN A 103 -0.99 6.35 5.45
C ASN A 103 -1.57 6.12 6.85
N ILE A 104 -0.80 6.31 7.91
CA ILE A 104 -1.30 6.15 9.29
C ILE A 104 -2.49 7.06 9.54
N ASN A 105 -2.38 8.35 9.19
CA ASN A 105 -3.45 9.32 9.40
C ASN A 105 -4.71 8.92 8.61
N TYR A 106 -4.55 8.59 7.34
CA TYR A 106 -5.67 8.11 6.53
C TYR A 106 -6.32 6.85 7.10
N LEU A 107 -5.54 5.86 7.52
CA LEU A 107 -6.09 4.59 7.98
C LEU A 107 -6.88 4.77 9.28
N LYS A 108 -6.45 5.65 10.17
CA LYS A 108 -7.21 6.05 11.36
C LYS A 108 -8.53 6.76 10.99
N ASP A 109 -8.48 7.65 9.99
CA ASP A 109 -9.66 8.35 9.49
C ASP A 109 -10.66 7.44 8.80
N ILE A 110 -10.20 6.36 8.15
CA ILE A 110 -11.06 5.34 7.53
C ILE A 110 -11.59 4.38 8.59
N GLU A 111 -10.76 3.90 9.51
CA GLU A 111 -11.16 2.96 10.56
C GLU A 111 -12.33 3.52 11.39
N SER A 112 -12.22 4.79 11.81
CA SER A 112 -13.29 5.46 12.55
C SER A 112 -14.57 5.71 11.73
N TRP A 113 -14.45 5.79 10.40
CA TRP A 113 -15.54 6.14 9.49
C TRP A 113 -16.23 4.92 8.84
N GLN A 114 -15.55 3.80 8.69
CA GLN A 114 -15.99 2.67 7.85
C GLN A 114 -17.36 2.12 8.25
N ASN A 115 -17.69 2.10 9.55
CA ASN A 115 -18.99 1.64 10.03
C ASN A 115 -20.14 2.57 9.63
N HIS A 116 -19.90 3.88 9.63
CA HIS A 116 -20.85 4.88 9.13
C HIS A 116 -20.96 4.80 7.62
N MET A 117 -19.83 4.70 6.91
CA MET A 117 -19.76 4.51 5.46
C MET A 117 -20.65 3.34 5.00
N LEU A 118 -20.54 2.17 5.64
CA LEU A 118 -21.35 1.00 5.29
C LEU A 118 -22.87 1.27 5.43
N GLY A 119 -23.27 1.98 6.49
CA GLY A 119 -24.66 2.37 6.68
C GLY A 119 -25.15 3.34 5.59
N SER A 120 -24.39 4.39 5.34
CA SER A 120 -24.70 5.38 4.29
C SER A 120 -24.76 4.72 2.91
N LEU A 121 -23.82 3.82 2.61
CA LEU A 121 -23.79 3.10 1.34
C LEU A 121 -25.00 2.17 1.18
N ALA A 122 -25.42 1.45 2.23
CA ALA A 122 -26.63 0.62 2.18
C ALA A 122 -27.88 1.44 1.84
N LEU A 123 -28.01 2.64 2.42
CA LEU A 123 -29.12 3.56 2.13
C LEU A 123 -29.07 4.08 0.69
N ILE A 124 -27.89 4.50 0.21
CA ILE A 124 -27.69 4.96 -1.17
C ILE A 124 -28.06 3.84 -2.16
N LEU A 125 -27.48 2.64 -1.98
CA LEU A 125 -27.69 1.51 -2.87
C LEU A 125 -29.16 1.04 -2.89
N SER A 126 -29.84 1.07 -1.75
CA SER A 126 -31.27 0.75 -1.67
C SER A 126 -32.15 1.76 -2.40
N SER A 127 -31.72 3.03 -2.45
CA SER A 127 -32.51 4.13 -3.01
C SER A 127 -32.31 4.30 -4.53
N LEU A 128 -31.20 3.80 -5.08
CA LEU A 128 -30.84 3.94 -6.49
C LEU A 128 -31.92 3.43 -7.46
N PRO A 129 -32.51 2.22 -7.31
CA PRO A 129 -33.52 1.72 -8.24
C PRO A 129 -34.81 2.54 -8.26
N SER A 130 -35.11 3.24 -7.15
CA SER A 130 -36.33 4.04 -6.97
C SER A 130 -36.16 5.52 -7.32
N ALA A 131 -34.93 5.99 -7.58
CA ALA A 131 -34.66 7.40 -7.88
C ALA A 131 -35.18 7.78 -9.27
N ARG A 132 -36.28 8.55 -9.32
CA ARG A 132 -36.95 8.91 -10.57
C ARG A 132 -36.64 10.34 -11.00
N THR A 133 -36.48 11.26 -10.05
CA THR A 133 -36.26 12.67 -10.35
C THR A 133 -34.78 13.00 -10.58
N THR A 134 -34.53 14.08 -11.32
CA THR A 134 -33.16 14.59 -11.52
C THR A 134 -32.52 14.99 -10.19
N ASP A 135 -33.27 15.63 -9.31
CA ASP A 135 -32.77 16.10 -8.02
C ASP A 135 -32.40 14.94 -7.07
N GLU A 136 -33.20 13.87 -7.04
CA GLU A 136 -32.88 12.64 -6.30
C GLU A 136 -31.57 12.02 -6.80
N LYS A 137 -31.41 11.93 -8.12
CA LYS A 137 -30.18 11.38 -8.73
C LYS A 137 -28.96 12.23 -8.42
N ILE A 138 -29.09 13.56 -8.48
CA ILE A 138 -28.00 14.49 -8.12
C ILE A 138 -27.62 14.32 -6.65
N LYS A 139 -28.61 14.24 -5.74
CA LYS A 139 -28.35 14.05 -4.31
C LYS A 139 -27.60 12.74 -4.04
N LEU A 140 -28.08 11.61 -4.58
CA LEU A 140 -27.42 10.31 -4.42
C LEU A 140 -26.00 10.31 -5.00
N ASN A 141 -25.80 10.97 -6.15
CA ASN A 141 -24.48 11.11 -6.75
C ASN A 141 -23.52 11.92 -5.88
N ASN A 142 -23.99 12.99 -5.23
CA ASN A 142 -23.16 13.80 -4.33
C ASN A 142 -22.74 13.02 -3.07
N GLU A 143 -23.68 12.28 -2.46
CA GLU A 143 -23.39 11.42 -1.30
C GLU A 143 -22.41 10.30 -1.67
N LEU A 144 -22.59 9.69 -2.84
CA LEU A 144 -21.70 8.67 -3.36
C LEU A 144 -20.29 9.22 -3.66
N ASN A 145 -20.20 10.40 -4.28
CA ASN A 145 -18.93 11.07 -4.55
C ASN A 145 -18.18 11.39 -3.26
N PHE A 146 -18.86 11.76 -2.19
CA PHE A 146 -18.23 11.94 -0.89
C PHE A 146 -17.55 10.66 -0.40
N ILE A 147 -18.20 9.49 -0.54
CA ILE A 147 -17.63 8.18 -0.20
C ILE A 147 -16.39 7.90 -1.07
N PHE A 148 -16.49 8.04 -2.40
CA PHE A 148 -15.37 7.80 -3.31
C PHE A 148 -14.16 8.70 -3.00
N LYS A 149 -14.39 10.00 -2.83
CA LYS A 149 -13.33 10.97 -2.56
C LYS A 149 -12.57 10.66 -1.27
N ARG A 150 -13.30 10.24 -0.24
CA ARG A 150 -12.69 9.87 1.05
C ARG A 150 -11.86 8.61 0.94
N ILE A 151 -12.37 7.55 0.29
CA ILE A 151 -11.60 6.31 0.09
C ILE A 151 -10.38 6.55 -0.81
N LEU A 152 -10.51 7.35 -1.87
CA LEU A 152 -9.44 7.59 -2.84
C LEU A 152 -8.44 8.69 -2.41
N ARG A 153 -8.69 9.40 -1.31
CA ARG A 153 -7.85 10.50 -0.78
C ARG A 153 -7.71 11.70 -1.71
N ASN A 154 -8.70 11.95 -2.55
CA ASN A 154 -8.63 13.06 -3.50
C ASN A 154 -10.01 13.47 -4.01
N ASP A 155 -10.08 14.68 -4.56
CA ASP A 155 -11.31 15.23 -5.16
C ASP A 155 -11.54 14.86 -6.62
N GLN A 156 -10.53 14.28 -7.28
CA GLN A 156 -10.50 14.08 -8.73
C GLN A 156 -10.83 12.64 -9.17
N ILE A 157 -11.12 11.72 -8.25
CA ILE A 157 -11.24 10.27 -8.49
C ILE A 157 -9.95 9.72 -9.16
N LEU A 158 -8.78 10.27 -8.76
CA LEU A 158 -7.45 9.89 -9.28
C LEU A 158 -6.50 9.56 -8.13
N PHE A 159 -5.86 8.39 -8.12
CA PHE A 159 -4.92 8.01 -7.05
C PHE A 159 -3.79 9.03 -6.89
N ASN A 160 -3.77 9.72 -5.74
CA ASN A 160 -2.68 10.63 -5.39
C ASN A 160 -1.50 9.82 -4.83
N SER A 161 -0.50 9.57 -5.68
CA SER A 161 0.61 8.66 -5.38
C SER A 161 1.66 9.22 -4.44
N SER A 162 1.69 10.54 -4.19
CA SER A 162 2.75 11.19 -3.43
C SER A 162 2.69 10.85 -1.94
N GLY A 163 1.50 10.90 -1.34
CA GLY A 163 1.25 10.55 0.06
C GLY A 163 1.01 9.06 0.34
N MET A 164 1.21 8.19 -0.65
CA MET A 164 0.91 6.76 -0.54
C MET A 164 2.17 5.91 -0.60
N ILE A 165 2.18 4.82 0.16
CA ILE A 165 3.02 3.67 -0.14
C ILE A 165 2.44 3.03 -1.38
N ASN A 166 3.17 3.14 -2.48
CA ASN A 166 2.79 2.65 -3.81
C ASN A 166 3.70 1.49 -4.22
N GLU A 167 3.41 0.90 -5.39
CA GLU A 167 4.15 -0.23 -5.94
C GLU A 167 5.66 0.01 -6.01
N GLY A 168 6.09 1.22 -6.41
CA GLY A 168 7.50 1.54 -6.52
C GLY A 168 8.21 1.52 -5.17
N LYS A 169 7.59 2.09 -4.14
CA LYS A 169 8.13 2.08 -2.76
C LYS A 169 8.14 0.68 -2.18
N PHE A 170 7.08 -0.10 -2.41
CA PHE A 170 6.97 -1.50 -2.01
C PHE A 170 8.05 -2.37 -2.67
N ALA A 171 8.25 -2.25 -3.99
CA ALA A 171 9.30 -2.98 -4.69
C ALA A 171 10.70 -2.62 -4.18
N ARG A 172 10.99 -1.32 -4.00
CA ARG A 172 12.30 -0.86 -3.51
C ARG A 172 12.66 -1.42 -2.14
N ILE A 173 11.73 -1.44 -1.17
CA ILE A 173 12.04 -1.98 0.16
C ILE A 173 12.24 -3.51 0.12
N ASN A 174 11.50 -4.21 -0.74
CA ASN A 174 11.68 -5.65 -0.97
C ASN A 174 13.07 -5.93 -1.56
N ASP A 175 13.47 -5.15 -2.57
CA ASP A 175 14.78 -5.26 -3.22
C ASP A 175 15.92 -4.93 -2.26
N LEU A 176 15.79 -3.88 -1.44
CA LEU A 176 16.76 -3.53 -0.42
C LEU A 176 16.92 -4.67 0.59
N ASN A 177 15.80 -5.17 1.14
CA ASN A 177 15.82 -6.29 2.09
C ASN A 177 16.46 -7.55 1.50
N LYS A 178 16.18 -7.88 0.23
CA LYS A 178 16.79 -9.01 -0.46
C LYS A 178 18.30 -8.79 -0.63
N SER A 179 18.70 -7.61 -1.12
CA SER A 179 20.09 -7.28 -1.41
C SER A 179 20.97 -7.27 -0.16
N LEU A 180 20.42 -6.90 1.00
CA LEU A 180 21.15 -6.96 2.28
C LEU A 180 21.60 -8.38 2.64
N ASN A 181 20.79 -9.39 2.33
CA ASN A 181 21.17 -10.80 2.54
C ASN A 181 22.32 -11.24 1.61
N GLU A 182 22.55 -10.49 0.53
CA GLU A 182 23.61 -10.71 -0.45
C GLU A 182 24.84 -9.82 -0.19
N GLY A 183 24.88 -9.11 0.95
CA GLY A 183 26.02 -8.30 1.34
C GLY A 183 26.09 -6.91 0.71
N PHE A 184 24.95 -6.36 0.28
CA PHE A 184 24.85 -5.10 -0.46
C PHE A 184 25.66 -3.91 0.11
N PHE A 185 25.81 -3.80 1.43
CA PHE A 185 26.58 -2.72 2.06
C PHE A 185 28.09 -2.91 2.05
N PHE A 186 28.58 -4.10 1.74
CA PHE A 186 29.99 -4.40 1.76
C PHE A 186 30.62 -4.16 0.39
N HIS A 187 31.86 -3.71 0.40
CA HIS A 187 32.66 -3.55 -0.80
C HIS A 187 33.16 -4.91 -1.29
N PHE A 188 32.86 -5.23 -2.54
CA PHE A 188 33.37 -6.39 -3.26
C PHE A 188 34.51 -5.91 -4.16
N THR A 189 35.66 -6.55 -4.06
CA THR A 189 36.79 -6.25 -4.96
C THR A 189 36.45 -6.63 -6.40
N VAL A 190 37.12 -6.00 -7.36
CA VAL A 190 36.95 -6.31 -8.80
C VAL A 190 37.14 -7.80 -9.06
N LYS A 191 38.15 -8.42 -8.41
CA LYS A 191 38.42 -9.85 -8.54
C LYS A 191 37.26 -10.70 -8.02
N GLU A 192 36.74 -10.42 -6.81
CA GLU A 192 35.60 -11.15 -6.24
C GLU A 192 34.34 -11.03 -7.12
N HIS A 193 34.14 -9.87 -7.75
CA HIS A 193 33.06 -9.68 -8.72
C HIS A 193 33.25 -10.50 -10.00
N LEU A 194 34.46 -10.52 -10.58
CA LEU A 194 34.76 -11.31 -11.77
C LEU A 194 34.64 -12.81 -11.53
N ASP A 195 35.11 -13.26 -10.35
CA ASP A 195 35.09 -14.66 -9.93
C ASP A 195 33.70 -15.09 -9.40
N LYS A 196 32.73 -14.17 -9.31
CA LYS A 196 31.37 -14.39 -8.77
C LYS A 196 31.37 -15.03 -7.38
N VAL A 197 32.29 -14.59 -6.53
CA VAL A 197 32.44 -15.10 -5.16
C VAL A 197 31.16 -14.83 -4.38
N LYS A 198 30.66 -15.85 -3.66
CA LYS A 198 29.44 -15.71 -2.86
C LYS A 198 29.70 -14.85 -1.64
N TYR A 199 28.69 -14.08 -1.22
CA TYR A 199 28.81 -13.24 -0.03
C TYR A 199 29.21 -14.00 1.25
N ASN A 200 28.76 -15.25 1.41
CA ASN A 200 29.16 -16.09 2.55
C ASN A 200 30.68 -16.35 2.63
N GLU A 201 31.38 -16.36 1.51
CA GLU A 201 32.84 -16.51 1.46
C GLU A 201 33.52 -15.17 1.78
N ILE A 202 32.96 -14.06 1.31
CA ILE A 202 33.44 -12.71 1.58
C ILE A 202 33.25 -12.32 3.05
N LYS A 203 32.20 -12.82 3.71
CA LYS A 203 31.96 -12.61 5.15
C LYS A 203 33.18 -12.93 6.00
N ALA A 204 33.97 -13.94 5.64
CA ALA A 204 35.12 -14.38 6.42
C ALA A 204 36.24 -13.32 6.56
N ARG A 205 36.31 -12.33 5.65
CA ARG A 205 37.30 -11.24 5.73
C ARG A 205 36.76 -9.96 6.37
N ILE A 206 35.47 -9.91 6.71
CA ILE A 206 34.86 -8.72 7.29
C ILE A 206 34.96 -8.82 8.81
N PRO A 207 35.44 -7.77 9.51
CA PRO A 207 35.47 -7.78 10.97
C PRO A 207 34.08 -7.97 11.57
N ASP A 208 33.97 -8.81 12.62
CA ASP A 208 32.69 -9.10 13.28
C ASP A 208 31.98 -7.84 13.80
N SER A 209 32.73 -6.83 14.22
CA SER A 209 32.17 -5.53 14.64
C SER A 209 31.38 -4.85 13.52
N GLU A 210 31.87 -4.93 12.29
CA GLU A 210 31.24 -4.30 11.12
C GLU A 210 30.06 -5.16 10.62
N LEU A 211 30.19 -6.49 10.68
CA LEU A 211 29.08 -7.40 10.41
C LEU A 211 27.90 -7.15 11.35
N ASN A 212 28.17 -6.99 12.65
CA ASN A 212 27.13 -6.75 13.65
C ASN A 212 26.38 -5.44 13.41
N LYS A 213 27.07 -4.35 13.07
CA LYS A 213 26.43 -3.07 12.72
C LYS A 213 25.46 -3.22 11.54
N VAL A 214 25.88 -3.90 10.48
CA VAL A 214 25.02 -4.14 9.31
C VAL A 214 23.86 -5.08 9.63
N ASN A 215 24.09 -6.11 10.45
CA ASN A 215 23.02 -7.02 10.90
C ASN A 215 21.93 -6.27 11.69
N ASP A 216 22.30 -5.30 12.52
CA ASP A 216 21.33 -4.51 13.26
C ASP A 216 20.53 -3.58 12.34
N ILE A 217 21.17 -2.98 11.34
CA ILE A 217 20.45 -2.21 10.29
C ILE A 217 19.52 -3.13 9.49
N ALA A 218 19.95 -4.36 9.17
CA ALA A 218 19.12 -5.31 8.44
C ALA A 218 17.86 -5.70 9.22
N LYS A 219 17.95 -5.87 10.55
CA LYS A 219 16.78 -6.10 11.42
C LYS A 219 15.82 -4.91 11.36
N ASP A 220 16.33 -3.68 11.46
CA ASP A 220 15.50 -2.47 11.35
C ASP A 220 14.79 -2.41 9.99
N ILE A 221 15.49 -2.71 8.90
CA ILE A 221 14.93 -2.72 7.54
C ILE A 221 13.85 -3.80 7.39
N ILE A 222 14.00 -4.97 8.02
CA ILE A 222 12.95 -6.01 8.06
C ILE A 222 11.70 -5.48 8.76
N GLU A 223 11.84 -4.78 9.89
CA GLU A 223 10.69 -4.20 10.59
C GLU A 223 10.05 -3.05 9.78
N ILE A 224 10.84 -2.19 9.15
CA ILE A 224 10.34 -1.13 8.24
C ILE A 224 9.55 -1.76 7.11
N LYS A 225 10.09 -2.81 6.49
CA LYS A 225 9.43 -3.55 5.40
C LYS A 225 8.05 -4.06 5.82
N LYS A 226 7.89 -4.64 7.01
CA LYS A 226 6.57 -5.09 7.49
C LYS A 226 5.55 -3.95 7.49
N GLY A 227 5.93 -2.76 7.95
CA GLY A 227 5.06 -1.59 7.91
C GLY A 227 4.72 -1.14 6.49
N VAL A 228 5.71 -1.14 5.59
CA VAL A 228 5.49 -0.82 4.17
C VAL A 228 4.54 -1.82 3.50
N ASP A 229 4.75 -3.13 3.72
CA ASP A 229 3.88 -4.19 3.20
C ASP A 229 2.43 -3.98 3.68
N ARG A 230 2.22 -3.73 4.98
CA ARG A 230 0.89 -3.49 5.55
C ARG A 230 0.22 -2.23 4.99
N ALA A 231 0.97 -1.14 4.85
CA ALA A 231 0.46 0.09 4.28
C ALA A 231 0.07 -0.10 2.81
N TYR A 232 0.89 -0.81 2.04
CA TYR A 232 0.59 -1.16 0.65
C TYR A 232 -0.67 -2.02 0.54
N ASP A 233 -0.77 -3.08 1.35
CA ASP A 233 -1.92 -3.98 1.37
C ASP A 233 -3.23 -3.22 1.64
N TYR A 234 -3.23 -2.30 2.60
CA TYR A 234 -4.40 -1.49 2.89
C TYR A 234 -4.76 -0.53 1.77
N ASN A 235 -3.76 0.10 1.14
CA ASN A 235 -3.98 0.92 -0.04
C ASN A 235 -4.67 0.11 -1.14
N MET A 236 -4.20 -1.12 -1.37
CA MET A 236 -4.80 -2.01 -2.36
C MET A 236 -6.19 -2.51 -1.98
N LYS A 237 -6.46 -2.76 -0.69
CA LYS A 237 -7.82 -3.07 -0.21
C LYS A 237 -8.79 -1.93 -0.47
N MET A 238 -8.35 -0.68 -0.28
CA MET A 238 -9.18 0.50 -0.57
C MET A 238 -9.46 0.65 -2.06
N VAL A 239 -8.48 0.39 -2.94
CA VAL A 239 -8.70 0.30 -4.39
C VAL A 239 -9.76 -0.76 -4.71
N GLN A 240 -9.64 -1.96 -4.12
CA GLN A 240 -10.57 -3.05 -4.37
C GLN A 240 -11.97 -2.77 -3.83
N LEU A 241 -12.09 -2.09 -2.69
CA LEU A 241 -13.37 -1.64 -2.15
C LEU A 241 -14.08 -0.72 -3.16
N ILE A 242 -13.38 0.24 -3.75
CA ILE A 242 -13.92 1.14 -4.78
C ILE A 242 -14.44 0.38 -5.99
N VAL A 243 -13.69 -0.61 -6.48
CA VAL A 243 -14.10 -1.47 -7.60
C VAL A 243 -15.37 -2.25 -7.26
N ASN A 244 -15.49 -2.76 -6.04
CA ASN A 244 -16.68 -3.49 -5.60
C ASN A 244 -17.89 -2.56 -5.44
N ILE A 245 -17.72 -1.37 -4.85
CA ILE A 245 -18.78 -0.35 -4.76
C ILE A 245 -19.28 -0.02 -6.17
N TYR A 246 -18.37 0.23 -7.11
CA TYR A 246 -18.72 0.52 -8.50
C TYR A 246 -19.48 -0.64 -9.17
N SER A 247 -19.09 -1.88 -8.88
CA SER A 247 -19.78 -3.07 -9.39
C SER A 247 -21.23 -3.17 -8.90
N TYR A 248 -21.47 -2.84 -7.62
CA TYR A 248 -22.82 -2.74 -7.05
C TYR A 248 -23.66 -1.67 -7.75
N LEU A 249 -23.11 -0.47 -7.97
CA LEU A 249 -23.78 0.61 -8.70
C LEU A 249 -24.16 0.18 -10.11
N LYS A 250 -23.22 -0.43 -10.84
CA LYS A 250 -23.46 -0.90 -12.21
C LYS A 250 -24.60 -1.92 -12.24
N VAL A 251 -24.68 -2.84 -11.29
CA VAL A 251 -25.77 -3.83 -11.22
C VAL A 251 -27.12 -3.18 -10.96
N LEU A 252 -27.19 -2.17 -10.08
CA LEU A 252 -28.46 -1.54 -9.68
C LEU A 252 -29.00 -0.53 -10.69
N VAL A 253 -28.14 0.01 -11.54
CA VAL A 253 -28.49 1.01 -12.58
C VAL A 253 -28.69 0.36 -13.96
N SER A 254 -28.19 -0.87 -14.17
CA SER A 254 -28.40 -1.66 -15.40
C SER A 254 -29.75 -2.36 -15.40
#